data_AF-A0A928I8R7-F1
#
_entry.id   AF-A0A928I8R7-F1
#
_cell.length_a   1.000
_cell.length_b   1.000
_cell.length_c   1.000
_cell.angle_alpha   90.00
_cell.angle_beta   90.00
_cell.angle_gamma   90.00
#
_symmetry.space_group_name_H-M   'P 1'
#
loop_
_entity.id
_entity.type
_entity.pdbx_description
1 polymer ?
#
loop_
_entity_poly.entity_id
_entity_poly.type
_entity_poly.pdbx_seq_one_letter_code
_entity_poly.pdbx_strand_id
1 'polypeptide(L)'
;MKNLNAIELQSLLRKIGKISVAELEYYLELTFTEAKTVRDRMIALKWIGETEEGGFHAVLVNNLTLRRINSEERDGLVNDLSPDCISALECIAKHTGASVDDIELAVTGASDTLAALNIIEKHKLAHRVGAEYYLNVPKRAVDVFREIVNLRRILERRPAEKDQIEKQINKAFDRLL
;
A
#
# COMPACT_ATOMS: atom_id res chain seq x y z
N MET A 1 1.43 -15.16 14.89
CA MET A 1 1.26 -15.08 13.43
C MET A 1 2.59 -14.72 12.81
N LYS A 2 3.15 -15.54 11.91
CA LYS A 2 4.35 -15.17 11.13
C LYS A 2 4.09 -13.86 10.37
N ASN A 3 5.06 -12.94 10.38
CA ASN A 3 4.97 -11.72 9.57
C ASN A 3 5.22 -12.06 8.10
N LEU A 4 4.14 -12.16 7.33
CA LEU A 4 4.23 -12.46 5.90
C LEU A 4 4.44 -11.18 5.10
N ASN A 5 5.47 -11.17 4.27
CA ASN A 5 5.78 -10.06 3.40
C ASN A 5 4.84 -10.08 2.17
N ALA A 6 4.06 -9.02 2.01
CA ALA A 6 3.15 -8.84 0.86
C ALA A 6 3.86 -8.96 -0.50
N ILE A 7 5.13 -8.56 -0.59
CA ILE A 7 5.94 -8.65 -1.82
C ILE A 7 6.28 -10.11 -2.14
N GLU A 8 6.63 -10.90 -1.13
CA GLU A 8 6.91 -12.34 -1.31
C GLU A 8 5.64 -13.08 -1.72
N LEU A 9 4.51 -12.74 -1.10
CA LEU A 9 3.20 -13.30 -1.44
C LEU A 9 2.80 -12.95 -2.88
N GLN A 10 2.93 -11.69 -3.30
CA GLN A 10 2.65 -11.29 -4.68
C GLN A 10 3.64 -11.91 -5.68
N SER A 11 4.91 -12.08 -5.30
CA SER A 11 5.92 -12.72 -6.15
C SER A 11 5.66 -14.21 -6.33
N LEU A 12 5.15 -14.88 -5.30
CA LEU A 12 4.64 -16.25 -5.37
C LEU A 12 3.41 -16.30 -6.30
N LEU A 13 2.41 -15.45 -6.05
CA LEU A 13 1.15 -15.44 -6.79
C LEU A 13 1.33 -15.15 -8.28
N ARG A 14 2.28 -14.31 -8.67
CA ARG A 14 2.58 -14.05 -10.09
C ARG A 14 3.06 -15.27 -10.86
N LYS A 15 3.57 -16.29 -10.17
CA LYS A 15 4.12 -17.51 -10.78
C LYS A 15 3.11 -18.64 -10.86
N ILE A 16 1.93 -18.48 -10.26
CA ILE A 16 0.92 -19.53 -10.13
C ILE A 16 -0.45 -19.01 -10.57
N GLY A 17 -1.22 -19.84 -11.27
CA GLY A 17 -2.53 -19.44 -11.80
C GLY A 17 -3.69 -19.61 -10.80
N LYS A 18 -3.51 -20.47 -9.80
CA LYS A 18 -4.49 -20.80 -8.76
C LYS A 18 -3.75 -21.05 -7.44
N ILE A 19 -4.43 -20.86 -6.30
CA ILE A 19 -3.86 -21.17 -4.97
C ILE A 19 -4.93 -21.70 -4.00
N SER A 20 -4.54 -22.65 -3.15
CA SER A 20 -5.35 -23.24 -2.08
C SER A 20 -4.83 -22.86 -0.68
N VAL A 21 -5.62 -23.14 0.36
CA VAL A 21 -5.18 -22.98 1.76
C VAL A 21 -4.00 -23.91 2.08
N ALA A 22 -4.02 -25.15 1.60
CA ALA A 22 -2.94 -26.12 1.82
C ALA A 22 -1.62 -25.68 1.15
N GLU A 23 -1.66 -25.06 -0.02
CA GLU A 23 -0.48 -24.49 -0.66
C GLU A 23 0.05 -23.27 0.10
N LEU A 24 -0.82 -22.45 0.69
CA LEU A 24 -0.39 -21.37 1.58
C LEU A 24 0.29 -21.91 2.85
N GLU A 25 -0.22 -22.99 3.44
CA GLU A 25 0.44 -23.69 4.56
C GLU A 25 1.85 -24.16 4.17
N TYR A 26 1.96 -24.79 3.00
CA TYR A 26 3.23 -25.33 2.50
C TYR A 26 4.24 -24.23 2.14
N TYR A 27 3.87 -23.29 1.28
CA TYR A 27 4.80 -22.28 0.75
C TYR A 27 5.22 -21.25 1.80
N LEU A 28 4.37 -20.98 2.78
CA LEU A 28 4.59 -19.93 3.77
C LEU A 28 4.87 -20.52 5.17
N GLU A 29 4.91 -21.85 5.28
CA GLU A 29 5.10 -22.59 6.54
C GLU A 29 4.17 -22.07 7.64
N LEU A 30 2.87 -22.07 7.34
CA LEU A 30 1.79 -21.59 8.19
C LEU A 30 0.98 -22.74 8.75
N THR A 31 0.30 -22.50 9.87
CA THR A 31 -0.80 -23.37 10.30
C THR A 31 -2.04 -23.14 9.42
N PHE A 32 -2.93 -24.13 9.35
CA PHE A 32 -4.20 -24.03 8.64
C PHE A 32 -4.99 -22.75 8.95
N THR A 33 -5.09 -22.38 10.23
CA THR A 33 -5.82 -21.18 10.67
C THR A 33 -5.18 -19.89 10.15
N GLU A 34 -3.85 -19.83 10.13
CA GLU A 34 -3.12 -18.68 9.59
C GLU A 34 -3.25 -18.61 8.07
N ALA A 35 -3.09 -19.74 7.38
CA ALA A 35 -3.25 -19.84 5.92
C ALA A 35 -4.67 -19.45 5.47
N LYS A 36 -5.70 -19.87 6.22
CA LYS A 36 -7.09 -19.46 6.01
C LYS A 36 -7.26 -17.95 6.16
N THR A 37 -6.69 -17.36 7.21
CA THR A 37 -6.73 -15.90 7.44
C THR A 37 -6.04 -15.14 6.30
N VAL A 38 -4.91 -15.66 5.79
CA VAL A 38 -4.19 -15.08 4.65
C VAL A 38 -5.03 -15.17 3.37
N ARG A 39 -5.63 -16.32 3.10
CA ARG A 39 -6.55 -16.52 1.97
C ARG A 39 -7.72 -15.54 2.01
N ASP A 40 -8.37 -15.40 3.17
CA ASP A 40 -9.51 -14.48 3.35
C ASP A 40 -9.09 -13.02 3.08
N ARG A 41 -7.90 -12.62 3.51
CA ARG A 41 -7.30 -11.32 3.19
C ARG A 41 -7.01 -11.17 1.70
N MET A 42 -6.47 -12.20 1.04
CA MET A 42 -6.20 -12.17 -0.40
C MET A 42 -7.49 -12.05 -1.23
N ILE A 43 -8.59 -12.65 -0.79
CA ILE A 43 -9.92 -12.48 -1.39
C ILE A 43 -10.39 -11.03 -1.23
N ALA A 44 -10.33 -10.48 -0.01
CA ALA A 44 -10.72 -9.08 0.25
C ALA A 44 -9.91 -8.08 -0.60
N LEU A 45 -8.62 -8.37 -0.79
CA LEU A 45 -7.71 -7.59 -1.63
C LEU A 45 -7.89 -7.83 -3.13
N LYS A 46 -8.78 -8.74 -3.52
CA LYS A 46 -8.99 -9.20 -4.91
C LYS A 46 -7.70 -9.70 -5.57
N TRP A 47 -6.77 -10.25 -4.79
CA TRP A 47 -5.57 -10.91 -5.33
C TRP A 47 -5.90 -12.30 -5.86
N ILE A 48 -6.95 -12.92 -5.31
CA ILE A 48 -7.52 -14.19 -5.75
C ILE A 48 -9.04 -14.08 -5.82
N GLY A 49 -9.69 -14.95 -6.59
CA GLY A 49 -11.15 -14.96 -6.77
C GLY A 49 -11.92 -15.42 -5.52
N GLU A 50 -13.15 -14.94 -5.35
CA GLU A 50 -14.04 -15.31 -4.24
C GLU A 50 -14.55 -16.76 -4.36
N THR A 51 -14.77 -17.23 -5.59
CA THR A 51 -15.25 -18.59 -5.86
C THR A 51 -14.08 -19.55 -5.96
N GLU A 52 -14.22 -20.67 -5.24
CA GLU A 52 -13.27 -21.77 -5.22
C GLU A 52 -13.71 -22.86 -6.20
N GLU A 53 -12.78 -23.36 -7.01
CA GLU A 53 -13.01 -24.48 -7.92
C GLU A 53 -12.09 -25.64 -7.50
N GLY A 54 -12.67 -26.70 -6.95
CA GLY A 54 -11.93 -27.91 -6.58
C GLY A 54 -10.88 -27.73 -5.48
N GLY A 55 -11.05 -26.79 -4.56
CA GLY A 55 -10.06 -26.52 -3.50
C GLY A 55 -9.18 -25.27 -3.73
N PHE A 56 -9.34 -24.61 -4.88
CA PHE A 56 -8.43 -23.56 -5.34
C PHE A 56 -9.14 -22.27 -5.74
N HIS A 57 -8.54 -21.14 -5.40
CA HIS A 57 -8.94 -19.82 -5.86
C HIS A 57 -8.10 -19.38 -7.05
N ALA A 58 -8.73 -18.84 -8.09
CA ALA A 58 -8.01 -18.29 -9.25
C ALA A 58 -7.23 -17.03 -8.86
N VAL A 59 -5.97 -16.91 -9.29
CA VAL A 59 -5.15 -15.73 -9.02
C VAL A 59 -5.51 -14.60 -10.01
N LEU A 60 -5.80 -13.42 -9.48
CA LEU A 60 -6.20 -12.25 -10.25
C LEU A 60 -4.98 -11.37 -10.54
N VAL A 61 -4.14 -11.80 -11.49
CA VAL A 61 -2.82 -11.20 -11.79
C VAL A 61 -2.89 -9.68 -12.05
N ASN A 62 -3.97 -9.19 -12.65
CA ASN A 62 -4.18 -7.75 -12.90
C ASN A 62 -4.32 -6.91 -11.61
N ASN A 63 -4.62 -7.53 -10.48
CA ASN A 63 -4.74 -6.88 -9.16
C ASN A 63 -3.48 -7.07 -8.29
N LEU A 64 -2.46 -7.79 -8.80
CA LEU A 64 -1.17 -8.02 -8.11
C LEU A 64 -0.12 -6.93 -8.39
N THR A 65 -0.53 -5.83 -9.00
CA THR A 65 0.32 -4.65 -9.18
C THR A 65 -0.17 -3.58 -8.22
N LEU A 66 0.77 -2.93 -7.50
CA LEU A 66 0.53 -1.56 -7.06
C LEU A 66 -0.03 -0.82 -8.26
N ARG A 67 -1.25 -0.32 -8.14
CA ARG A 67 -1.96 0.34 -9.22
C ARG A 67 -1.03 1.36 -9.87
N ARG A 68 -0.83 1.25 -11.19
CA ARG A 68 -0.08 2.25 -11.95
C ARG A 68 -0.79 3.59 -11.81
N ILE A 69 -0.18 4.53 -11.07
CA ILE A 69 -0.70 5.90 -10.93
C ILE A 69 -0.48 6.61 -12.26
N ASN A 70 -1.59 6.97 -12.95
CA ASN A 70 -1.52 7.69 -14.21
C ASN A 70 -1.11 9.16 -13.98
N SER A 71 -0.77 9.89 -15.04
CA SER A 71 -0.28 11.28 -14.93
C SER A 71 -1.28 12.22 -14.26
N GLU A 72 -2.59 12.07 -14.51
CA GLU A 72 -3.63 12.92 -13.92
C GLU A 72 -3.78 12.67 -12.41
N GLU A 73 -3.61 11.44 -11.96
CA GLU A 73 -3.61 11.07 -10.54
C GLU A 73 -2.33 11.53 -9.83
N ARG A 74 -1.19 11.59 -10.54
CA ARG A 74 0.08 12.06 -9.96
C ARG A 74 -0.02 13.51 -9.49
N ASP A 75 -0.55 14.42 -10.32
CA ASP A 75 -0.62 15.83 -9.98
C ASP A 75 -1.56 16.09 -8.79
N GLY A 76 -2.70 15.40 -8.75
CA GLY A 76 -3.60 15.43 -7.60
C GLY A 76 -2.95 14.90 -6.33
N LEU A 77 -2.22 13.78 -6.43
CA LEU A 77 -1.52 13.16 -5.30
C LEU A 77 -0.38 14.04 -4.78
N VAL A 78 0.40 14.68 -5.66
CA VAL A 78 1.49 15.59 -5.28
C VAL A 78 0.96 16.76 -4.45
N ASN A 79 -0.20 17.31 -4.83
CA ASN A 79 -0.80 18.44 -4.13
C ASN A 79 -1.42 18.03 -2.79
N ASP A 80 -2.03 16.84 -2.72
CA ASP A 80 -2.73 16.39 -1.53
C ASP A 80 -1.78 15.79 -0.46
N LEU A 81 -0.65 15.17 -0.85
CA LEU A 81 0.24 14.50 0.11
C LEU A 81 0.73 15.45 1.20
N SER A 82 0.59 15.08 2.47
CA SER A 82 1.08 15.85 3.61
C SER A 82 2.16 15.08 4.37
N PRO A 83 2.93 15.74 5.26
CA PRO A 83 3.82 15.05 6.20
C PRO A 83 3.08 14.00 7.04
N ASP A 84 1.84 14.28 7.43
CA ASP A 84 1.00 13.36 8.20
C ASP A 84 0.60 12.12 7.39
N CYS A 85 0.38 12.29 6.07
CA CYS A 85 0.22 11.14 5.17
C CYS A 85 1.46 10.24 5.22
N ILE A 86 2.66 10.81 5.27
CA ILE A 86 3.90 10.03 5.35
C ILE A 86 3.98 9.31 6.69
N SER A 87 3.74 9.98 7.81
CA SER A 87 3.73 9.35 9.14
C SER A 87 2.73 8.19 9.23
N ALA A 88 1.53 8.36 8.68
CA ALA A 88 0.52 7.30 8.61
C ALA A 88 0.98 6.13 7.73
N LEU A 89 1.50 6.40 6.53
CA LEU A 89 2.00 5.37 5.62
C LEU A 89 3.22 4.62 6.19
N GLU A 90 4.10 5.30 6.92
CA GLU A 90 5.21 4.70 7.66
C GLU A 90 4.70 3.76 8.77
N CYS A 91 3.69 4.19 9.52
CA CYS A 91 3.06 3.37 10.54
C CYS A 91 2.47 2.08 9.93
N ILE A 92 1.71 2.22 8.84
CA ILE A 92 1.12 1.09 8.10
C ILE A 92 2.20 0.14 7.57
N ALA A 93 3.26 0.68 6.98
CA ALA A 93 4.37 -0.11 6.44
C ALA A 93 5.15 -0.85 7.53
N LYS A 94 5.26 -0.28 8.74
CA LYS A 94 6.00 -0.89 9.87
C LYS A 94 5.23 -2.04 10.52
N HIS A 95 3.91 -1.94 10.66
CA HIS A 95 3.13 -2.86 11.49
C HIS A 95 2.53 -4.05 10.72
N THR A 96 2.85 -4.21 9.42
CA THR A 96 2.19 -5.20 8.53
C THR A 96 0.65 -5.17 8.64
N GLY A 97 0.14 -3.99 9.01
CA GLY A 97 -1.25 -3.69 9.35
C GLY A 97 -1.37 -2.83 10.59
N ALA A 98 -1.66 -1.54 10.40
CA ALA A 98 -1.81 -0.58 11.50
C ALA A 98 -3.30 -0.31 11.78
N SER A 99 -3.67 -0.27 13.06
CA SER A 99 -5.00 0.20 13.46
C SER A 99 -5.10 1.73 13.32
N VAL A 100 -6.31 2.28 13.30
CA VAL A 100 -6.52 3.74 13.34
C VAL A 100 -5.84 4.35 14.57
N ASP A 101 -5.91 3.67 15.72
CA ASP A 101 -5.27 4.13 16.97
C ASP A 101 -3.74 4.15 16.84
N ASP A 102 -3.13 3.13 16.22
CA ASP A 102 -1.68 3.11 15.96
C ASP A 102 -1.24 4.25 15.03
N ILE A 103 -2.10 4.59 14.07
CA ILE A 103 -1.87 5.69 13.12
C ILE A 103 -2.04 7.03 13.83
N GLU A 104 -3.03 7.16 14.71
CA GLU A 104 -3.24 8.35 15.52
C GLU A 104 -2.05 8.64 16.45
N LEU A 105 -1.42 7.61 17.02
CA LEU A 105 -0.19 7.77 17.80
C LEU A 105 1.01 8.22 16.95
N ALA A 106 1.02 7.92 15.65
CA ALA A 106 2.10 8.30 14.73
C ALA A 106 1.91 9.68 14.09
N VAL A 107 0.68 10.17 14.02
CA VAL A 107 0.29 11.46 13.43
C VAL A 107 0.05 12.48 14.55
N THR A 108 0.13 13.77 14.26
CA THR A 108 0.01 14.84 15.27
C THR A 108 -1.44 15.11 15.73
N GLY A 109 -2.24 14.07 15.96
CA GLY A 109 -3.57 14.13 16.56
C GLY A 109 -4.72 13.72 15.62
N ALA A 110 -5.88 13.42 16.23
CA ALA A 110 -7.04 12.81 15.57
C ALA A 110 -7.52 13.51 14.29
N SER A 111 -7.55 14.85 14.27
CA SER A 111 -8.01 15.61 13.10
C SER A 111 -7.06 15.43 11.91
N ASP A 112 -5.76 15.49 12.16
CA ASP A 112 -4.72 15.33 11.13
C ASP A 112 -4.67 13.87 10.66
N THR A 113 -4.87 12.92 11.59
CA THR A 113 -5.04 11.50 11.26
C THR A 113 -6.18 11.28 10.29
N LEU A 114 -7.37 11.82 10.57
CA LEU A 114 -8.53 11.67 9.69
C LEU A 114 -8.28 12.29 8.31
N ALA A 115 -7.67 13.48 8.27
CA ALA A 115 -7.32 14.13 7.01
C ALA A 115 -6.31 13.29 6.19
N ALA A 116 -5.26 12.77 6.83
CA ALA A 116 -4.27 11.92 6.20
C ALA A 116 -4.88 10.62 5.68
N LEU A 117 -5.73 9.96 6.47
CA LEU A 117 -6.41 8.73 6.08
C LEU A 117 -7.36 8.96 4.88
N ASN A 118 -8.11 10.05 4.86
CA ASN A 118 -8.97 10.41 3.73
C ASN A 118 -8.16 10.56 2.43
N ILE A 119 -6.97 11.16 2.48
CA ILE A 119 -6.08 11.31 1.32
C ILE A 119 -5.53 9.94 0.89
N ILE A 120 -5.09 9.12 1.84
CA ILE A 120 -4.61 7.75 1.60
C ILE A 120 -5.68 6.90 0.92
N GLU A 121 -6.94 6.99 1.36
CA GLU A 121 -8.08 6.31 0.76
C GLU A 121 -8.43 6.87 -0.63
N LYS A 122 -8.52 8.19 -0.77
CA LYS A 122 -8.82 8.90 -2.04
C LYS A 122 -7.88 8.44 -3.15
N HIS A 123 -6.59 8.37 -2.85
CA HIS A 123 -5.55 7.99 -3.81
C HIS A 123 -5.21 6.49 -3.79
N LYS A 124 -5.93 5.71 -2.97
CA LYS A 124 -5.75 4.25 -2.83
C LYS A 124 -4.30 3.85 -2.53
N LEU A 125 -3.62 4.62 -1.69
CA LEU A 125 -2.21 4.41 -1.32
C LEU A 125 -2.03 3.26 -0.33
N ALA A 126 -3.05 3.02 0.48
CA ALA A 126 -3.17 1.88 1.38
C ALA A 126 -4.58 1.28 1.26
N HIS A 127 -4.73 0.04 1.68
CA HIS A 127 -6.03 -0.62 1.69
C HIS A 127 -6.63 -0.62 3.09
N ARG A 128 -7.86 -0.13 3.23
CA ARG A 128 -8.63 -0.21 4.48
C ARG A 128 -9.35 -1.55 4.59
N VAL A 129 -9.17 -2.22 5.72
CA VAL A 129 -9.86 -3.48 6.07
C VAL A 129 -10.78 -3.23 7.25
N GLY A 130 -12.10 -3.31 7.00
CA GLY A 130 -13.11 -2.98 7.99
C GLY A 130 -13.05 -1.51 8.41
N ALA A 131 -13.52 -1.22 9.63
CA ALA A 131 -13.49 0.15 10.15
C ALA A 131 -12.11 0.54 10.72
N GLU A 132 -11.28 -0.45 11.07
CA GLU A 132 -10.22 -0.26 12.07
C GLU A 132 -8.79 -0.33 11.53
N TYR A 133 -8.55 -0.95 10.36
CA TYR A 133 -7.18 -1.28 9.95
C TYR A 133 -6.82 -0.79 8.54
N TYR A 134 -5.53 -0.48 8.35
CA TYR A 134 -4.92 -0.17 7.06
C TYR A 134 -3.73 -1.08 6.78
N LEU A 135 -3.64 -1.58 5.54
CA LEU A 135 -2.66 -2.56 5.09
C LEU A 135 -1.95 -2.14 3.79
N ASN A 136 -0.89 -2.88 3.44
CA ASN A 136 -0.29 -2.98 2.11
C ASN A 136 0.41 -1.73 1.57
N VAL A 137 1.24 -1.10 2.39
CA VAL A 137 2.11 0.00 1.94
C VAL A 137 3.57 -0.49 1.88
N PRO A 138 4.18 -0.63 0.69
CA PRO A 138 5.59 -0.99 0.58
C PRO A 138 6.49 0.15 1.09
N LYS A 139 7.53 -0.18 1.86
CA LYS A 139 8.52 0.81 2.34
C LYS A 139 9.08 1.70 1.22
N ARG A 140 9.41 1.11 0.07
CA ARG A 140 9.88 1.86 -1.12
C ARG A 140 8.87 2.91 -1.60
N ALA A 141 7.57 2.62 -1.53
CA ALA A 141 6.55 3.59 -1.91
C ALA A 141 6.50 4.75 -0.92
N VAL A 142 6.58 4.46 0.37
CA VAL A 142 6.69 5.48 1.43
C VAL A 142 7.90 6.37 1.22
N ASP A 143 9.06 5.80 0.91
CA ASP A 143 10.29 6.55 0.66
C ASP A 143 10.15 7.50 -0.54
N VAL A 144 9.50 7.06 -1.62
CA VAL A 144 9.20 7.91 -2.79
C VAL A 144 8.23 9.04 -2.42
N PHE A 145 7.15 8.75 -1.69
CA PHE A 145 6.19 9.78 -1.27
C PHE A 145 6.83 10.80 -0.31
N ARG A 146 7.71 10.35 0.59
CA ARG A 146 8.50 11.23 1.46
C ARG A 146 9.38 12.18 0.64
N GLU A 147 10.05 11.66 -0.38
CA GLU A 147 10.85 12.47 -1.29
C GLU A 147 9.99 13.52 -2.02
N ILE A 148 8.79 13.15 -2.50
CA ILE A 148 7.86 14.07 -3.17
C ILE A 148 7.42 15.20 -2.23
N VAL A 149 7.03 14.89 -0.98
CA VAL A 149 6.66 15.91 0.02
C VAL A 149 7.82 16.87 0.29
N ASN A 150 9.05 16.37 0.36
CA ASN A 150 10.24 17.20 0.53
C ASN A 150 10.51 18.09 -0.68
N LEU A 151 10.41 17.54 -1.90
CA LEU A 151 10.58 18.30 -3.14
C LEU A 151 9.52 19.42 -3.26
N ARG A 152 8.27 19.17 -2.86
CA ARG A 152 7.22 20.19 -2.83
C ARG A 152 7.55 21.33 -1.87
N ARG A 153 8.03 21.02 -0.66
CA ARG A 153 8.50 22.03 0.30
C ARG A 153 9.66 22.87 -0.23
N ILE A 154 10.56 22.27 -1.02
CA ILE A 154 11.64 23.01 -1.68
C ILE A 154 11.07 23.93 -2.75
N LEU A 155 10.12 23.46 -3.55
CA LEU A 155 9.45 24.24 -4.59
C LEU A 155 8.77 25.49 -4.02
N GLU A 156 8.04 25.35 -2.91
CA GLU A 156 7.38 26.46 -2.20
C GLU A 156 8.39 27.55 -1.76
N ARG A 157 9.61 27.13 -1.38
CA ARG A 157 10.69 28.04 -0.96
C ARG A 157 11.51 28.60 -2.12
N ARG A 158 11.54 27.89 -3.26
CA ARG A 158 12.36 28.20 -4.43
C ARG A 158 11.55 28.12 -5.73
N PRO A 159 10.57 29.02 -5.92
CA PRO A 159 9.71 28.98 -7.10
C PRO A 159 10.48 29.21 -8.42
N ALA A 160 11.67 29.81 -8.37
CA ALA A 160 12.53 30.01 -9.54
C ALA A 160 13.11 28.68 -10.10
N GLU A 161 13.18 27.62 -9.30
CA GLU A 161 13.68 26.30 -9.70
C GLU A 161 12.55 25.33 -10.12
N LYS A 162 11.34 25.85 -10.39
CA LYS A 162 10.12 25.05 -10.61
C LYS A 162 10.30 23.89 -11.58
N ASP A 163 10.72 24.18 -12.81
CA ASP A 163 10.85 23.17 -13.87
C ASP A 163 11.83 22.04 -13.49
N GLN A 164 12.89 22.37 -12.74
CA GLN A 164 13.88 21.40 -12.31
C GLN A 164 13.31 20.48 -11.22
N ILE A 165 12.57 21.05 -10.27
CA ILE A 165 11.97 20.29 -9.16
C ILE A 165 10.83 19.40 -9.66
N GLU A 166 9.98 19.89 -10.57
CA GLU A 166 8.93 19.09 -11.20
C GLU A 166 9.48 17.89 -11.98
N LYS A 167 10.62 18.06 -12.68
CA LYS A 167 11.34 16.93 -13.30
C LYS A 167 11.81 15.89 -12.28
N GLN A 168 12.27 16.33 -11.10
CA GLN A 168 12.68 15.40 -10.03
C GLN A 168 11.49 14.65 -9.43
N ILE A 169 10.36 15.33 -9.23
CA ILE A 169 9.11 14.70 -8.77
C ILE A 169 8.68 13.61 -9.76
N ASN A 170 8.69 13.89 -11.06
CA ASN A 170 8.36 12.90 -12.09
C ASN A 170 9.30 11.69 -12.06
N LYS A 171 10.62 11.94 -11.98
CA LYS A 171 11.62 10.88 -11.83
C LYS A 171 11.42 10.05 -10.56
N ALA A 172 10.95 10.66 -9.47
CA ALA A 172 10.64 9.97 -8.25
C ALA A 172 9.47 8.99 -8.44
N PHE A 173 8.39 9.43 -9.08
CA PHE A 173 7.24 8.57 -9.44
C PHE A 173 7.60 7.42 -10.35
N ASP A 174 8.52 7.61 -11.29
CA ASP A 174 8.95 6.54 -12.19
C ASP A 174 9.62 5.38 -11.45
N ARG A 175 10.10 5.59 -10.22
CA ARG A 175 10.59 4.51 -9.34
C ARG A 175 9.47 3.71 -8.67
N LEU A 176 8.20 4.08 -8.84
CA LEU A 176 7.05 3.26 -8.41
C LEU A 176 6.58 2.28 -9.50
N LEU A 177 7.05 2.46 -10.74
CA LEU A 177 6.84 1.55 -11.87
C LEU A 177 7.88 0.41 -11.87
#